data_AF-A0A481P035-F1
#
_entry.id   AF-A0A481P035-F1
#
_cell.length_a   1.000
_cell.length_b   1.000
_cell.length_c   1.000
_cell.angle_alpha   90.00
_cell.angle_beta   90.00
_cell.angle_gamma   90.00
#
_symmetry.space_group_name_H-M   'P 1'
#
loop_
_entity.id
_entity.type
_entity.pdbx_description
1 polymer ?
#
loop_
_entity_poly.entity_id
_entity_poly.type
_entity_poly.pdbx_seq_one_letter_code
_entity_poly.pdbx_strand_id
1 'polypeptide(L)'
;LFRGTVLLMTKWKSYLVHFWQCNFDLWFHSRRAHIKQLYKNPLYFMGYLSIVRLNPSRVRSQMLENSFLINIAISNKKLDTLVPIIPLIGSLAKEKFCNLLGHPISKPVRTDLSDSDIMDRFGRICRNLSHYYSGSSKKKSLYRIKYILRLSCAKTLARKH
;
A
#
# COMPACT_ATOMS: atom_id res chain seq x y z
N LEU A 1 1.68 32.49 7.10
CA LEU A 1 0.96 31.47 6.30
C LEU A 1 0.26 30.34 7.09
N PHE A 2 0.54 30.12 8.38
CA PHE A 2 0.01 28.97 9.15
C PHE A 2 -1.42 29.12 9.72
N ARG A 3 -1.95 30.35 9.86
CA ARG A 3 -3.22 30.61 10.56
C ARG A 3 -4.47 30.27 9.72
N GLY A 4 -4.41 30.47 8.40
CA GLY A 4 -5.54 30.19 7.49
C GLY A 4 -5.75 28.70 7.19
N THR A 5 -4.66 27.91 7.17
CA THR A 5 -4.71 26.47 6.88
C THR A 5 -5.39 25.68 7.99
N VAL A 6 -5.20 26.09 9.25
CA VAL A 6 -5.84 25.46 10.43
C VAL A 6 -7.35 25.69 10.39
N LEU A 7 -7.80 26.89 10.04
CA LEU A 7 -9.22 27.24 9.97
C LEU A 7 -9.96 26.51 8.83
N LEU A 8 -9.28 26.31 7.70
CA LEU A 8 -9.80 25.49 6.60
C LEU A 8 -9.94 24.03 7.04
N MET A 9 -8.95 23.47 7.74
CA MET A 9 -8.97 22.09 8.22
C MET A 9 -10.09 21.82 9.23
N THR A 10 -10.40 22.78 10.10
CA THR A 10 -11.55 22.66 11.03
C THR A 10 -12.88 22.68 10.29
N LYS A 11 -13.04 23.51 9.25
CA LYS A 11 -14.23 23.50 8.39
C LYS A 11 -14.37 22.19 7.60
N TRP A 12 -13.29 21.68 7.03
CA TRP A 12 -13.31 20.38 6.33
C TRP A 12 -13.70 19.22 7.25
N LYS A 13 -13.22 19.23 8.50
CA LYS A 13 -13.63 18.25 9.51
C LYS A 13 -15.14 18.31 9.79
N SER A 14 -15.71 19.50 9.99
CA SER A 14 -17.14 19.65 10.26
C SER A 14 -17.98 19.20 9.07
N TYR A 15 -17.60 19.57 7.84
CA TYR A 15 -18.28 19.10 6.63
C TYR A 15 -18.27 17.58 6.49
N LEU A 16 -17.12 16.94 6.73
CA LEU A 16 -17.03 15.48 6.70
C LEU A 16 -17.95 14.84 7.75
N VAL A 17 -17.89 15.29 9.00
CA VAL A 17 -18.77 14.74 10.05
C VAL A 17 -20.25 14.87 9.67
N HIS A 18 -20.65 16.04 9.16
CA HIS A 18 -22.03 16.28 8.75
C HIS A 18 -22.44 15.43 7.53
N PHE A 19 -21.56 15.30 6.54
CA PHE A 19 -21.80 14.46 5.37
C PHE A 19 -21.98 12.98 5.75
N TRP A 20 -21.15 12.46 6.65
CA TRP A 20 -21.23 11.07 7.09
C TRP A 20 -22.45 10.81 7.97
N GLN A 21 -22.82 11.77 8.82
CA GLN A 21 -24.04 11.69 9.60
C GLN A 21 -25.28 11.71 8.72
N CYS A 22 -25.37 12.63 7.74
CA CYS A 22 -26.56 12.77 6.90
C CYS A 22 -26.74 11.65 5.87
N ASN A 23 -25.66 11.04 5.37
CA ASN A 23 -25.75 10.04 4.30
C ASN A 23 -25.64 8.60 4.78
N PHE A 24 -25.03 8.35 5.95
CA PHE A 24 -24.75 7.00 6.42
C PHE A 24 -25.20 6.74 7.87
N ASP A 25 -25.80 7.72 8.55
CA ASP A 25 -26.17 7.66 9.97
C ASP A 25 -25.02 7.21 10.91
N LEU A 26 -23.78 7.38 10.45
CA LEU A 26 -22.57 6.95 11.16
C LEU A 26 -22.01 8.11 12.00
N TRP A 27 -21.98 7.92 13.32
CA TRP A 27 -21.41 8.92 14.23
C TRP A 27 -19.89 8.78 14.32
N PHE A 28 -19.16 9.56 13.51
CA PHE A 28 -17.70 9.57 13.56
C PHE A 28 -17.17 10.33 14.79
N HIS A 29 -16.54 9.62 15.73
CA HIS A 29 -15.89 10.24 16.89
C HIS A 29 -14.61 10.98 16.47
N SER A 30 -14.78 12.27 16.13
CA SER A 30 -13.73 13.20 15.62
C SER A 30 -12.44 13.24 16.46
N ARG A 31 -12.52 12.90 17.76
CA ARG A 31 -11.39 12.95 18.72
C ARG A 31 -10.23 12.00 18.38
N ARG A 32 -10.44 10.95 17.58
CA ARG A 32 -9.37 10.01 17.14
C ARG A 32 -8.67 10.40 15.84
N ALA A 33 -9.23 11.31 15.05
CA ALA A 33 -8.67 11.72 13.76
C ALA A 33 -7.59 12.81 13.96
N HIS A 34 -6.44 12.40 14.49
CA HIS A 34 -5.23 13.21 14.39
C HIS A 34 -4.80 13.25 12.93
N ILE A 35 -4.97 14.41 12.29
CA ILE A 35 -4.35 14.70 10.99
C ILE A 35 -2.86 14.81 11.26
N LYS A 36 -2.17 13.66 11.35
CA LYS A 36 -0.71 13.62 11.29
C LYS A 36 -0.34 14.24 9.95
N GLN A 37 0.50 15.26 9.99
CA GLN A 37 0.95 15.94 8.78
C GLN A 37 1.61 14.90 7.85
N LEU A 38 0.89 14.49 6.81
CA LEU A 38 1.27 13.42 5.86
C LEU A 38 2.63 13.64 5.18
N TYR A 39 3.12 14.88 5.27
CA TYR A 39 4.44 15.28 4.82
C TYR A 39 5.61 14.61 5.51
N LYS A 40 5.46 14.29 6.81
CA LYS A 40 6.56 13.78 7.62
C LYS A 40 6.40 12.30 7.96
N ASN A 41 5.17 11.79 7.97
CA ASN A 41 4.88 10.44 8.41
C ASN A 41 4.24 9.63 7.30
N PRO A 42 4.78 8.44 6.97
CA PRO A 42 4.17 7.54 6.02
C PRO A 42 2.85 7.00 6.59
N LEU A 43 1.81 6.95 5.77
CA LEU A 43 0.47 6.51 6.19
C LEU A 43 0.17 5.13 5.62
N TYR A 44 -0.17 4.18 6.49
CA TYR A 44 -0.65 2.86 6.08
C TYR A 44 -2.15 2.94 5.81
N PHE A 45 -2.56 2.70 4.57
CA PHE A 45 -3.97 2.70 4.17
C PHE A 45 -4.24 1.67 3.09
N MET A 46 -5.33 0.90 3.26
CA MET A 46 -5.83 -0.06 2.28
C MET A 46 -4.73 -1.02 1.77
N GLY A 47 -3.85 -1.52 2.63
CA GLY A 47 -2.75 -2.43 2.25
C GLY A 47 -1.56 -1.76 1.54
N TYR A 48 -1.57 -0.44 1.38
CA TYR A 48 -0.48 0.37 0.84
C TYR A 48 0.16 1.25 1.90
N LEU A 49 1.44 1.57 1.68
CA LEU A 49 2.15 2.61 2.39
C LEU A 49 2.22 3.86 1.51
N SER A 50 1.45 4.87 1.85
CA SER A 50 1.40 6.15 1.13
C SER A 50 2.45 7.10 1.70
N ILE A 51 3.43 7.48 0.88
CA ILE A 51 4.49 8.43 1.24
C ILE A 51 4.39 9.65 0.33
N VAL A 52 4.36 10.84 0.91
CA VAL A 52 4.43 12.09 0.14
C VAL A 52 5.90 12.38 -0.13
N ARG A 53 6.35 12.19 -1.38
CA ARG A 53 7.71 12.57 -1.80
C ARG A 53 7.66 13.94 -2.46
N LEU A 54 8.48 14.86 -1.97
CA LEU A 54 8.76 16.13 -2.65
C LEU A 54 9.79 15.87 -3.75
N ASN A 55 9.40 16.01 -5.01
CA ASN A 55 10.36 16.05 -6.11
C ASN A 55 10.63 17.52 -6.46
N PRO A 56 11.82 18.08 -6.25
CA PRO A 56 12.10 19.45 -6.70
C PRO A 56 12.24 19.45 -8.23
N SER A 57 11.19 19.85 -8.96
CA SER A 57 11.28 20.05 -10.41
C SER A 57 12.11 21.30 -10.70
N ARG A 58 13.31 21.12 -11.26
CA ARG A 58 14.27 22.19 -11.54
C ARG A 58 14.07 22.70 -12.96
N VAL A 59 13.08 23.56 -13.19
CA VAL A 59 12.93 24.28 -14.46
C VAL A 59 12.91 25.78 -14.14
N ARG A 60 13.94 26.50 -14.61
CA ARG A 60 14.23 27.90 -14.27
C ARG A 60 13.73 28.79 -15.41
N SER A 61 12.63 29.52 -15.20
CA SER A 61 12.30 30.72 -15.98
C SER A 61 11.76 31.81 -15.06
N GLN A 62 12.36 33.00 -15.18
CA GLN A 62 12.36 34.06 -14.16
C GLN A 62 11.04 34.87 -14.08
N MET A 63 10.14 34.70 -15.06
CA MET A 63 8.89 35.47 -15.16
C MET A 63 7.62 34.75 -14.66
N LEU A 64 7.69 33.43 -14.45
CA LEU A 64 6.59 32.61 -13.89
C LEU A 64 6.82 32.22 -12.42
N GLU A 65 7.95 32.63 -11.83
CA GLU A 65 8.49 32.07 -10.58
C GLU A 65 7.50 32.05 -9.41
N ASN A 66 6.76 33.12 -9.11
CA ASN A 66 6.00 33.18 -7.85
C ASN A 66 4.69 32.37 -7.85
N SER A 67 3.91 32.40 -8.94
CA SER A 67 2.66 31.62 -9.04
C SER A 67 2.95 30.15 -9.38
N PHE A 68 3.98 29.89 -10.19
CA PHE A 68 4.39 28.55 -10.54
C PHE A 68 5.10 27.86 -9.37
N LEU A 69 5.90 28.53 -8.52
CA LEU A 69 6.52 27.89 -7.35
C LEU A 69 5.48 27.37 -6.33
N ILE A 70 4.35 28.06 -6.13
CA ILE A 70 3.27 27.57 -5.26
C ILE A 70 2.56 26.38 -5.90
N ASN A 71 2.22 26.47 -7.18
CA ASN A 71 1.55 25.39 -7.91
C ASN A 71 2.46 24.15 -8.07
N ILE A 72 3.76 24.36 -8.32
CA ILE A 72 4.82 23.36 -8.36
C ILE A 72 5.06 22.77 -6.97
N ALA A 73 5.09 23.55 -5.89
CA ALA A 73 5.25 23.02 -4.54
C ALA A 73 4.03 22.18 -4.10
N ILE A 74 2.84 22.47 -4.62
CA ILE A 74 1.62 21.70 -4.40
C ILE A 74 1.58 20.45 -5.30
N SER A 75 1.96 20.56 -6.57
CA SER A 75 1.92 19.48 -7.56
C SER A 75 3.10 18.49 -7.47
N ASN A 76 4.25 18.93 -6.97
CA ASN A 76 5.43 18.07 -6.74
C ASN A 76 5.34 17.18 -5.50
N LYS A 77 4.20 17.22 -4.79
CA LYS A 77 3.85 16.24 -3.75
C LYS A 77 3.33 14.98 -4.42
N LYS A 78 4.22 14.19 -5.02
CA LYS A 78 3.81 12.90 -5.56
C LYS A 78 3.55 11.95 -4.39
N LEU A 79 2.32 11.46 -4.29
CA LEU A 79 1.98 10.40 -3.34
C LEU A 79 2.47 9.08 -3.95
N ASP A 80 3.59 8.59 -3.45
CA ASP A 80 4.11 7.28 -3.81
C ASP A 80 3.38 6.23 -2.97
N THR A 81 2.60 5.38 -3.64
CA THR A 81 2.00 4.18 -3.07
C THR A 81 3.03 3.04 -3.13
N LEU A 82 3.54 2.65 -1.96
CA LEU A 82 4.50 1.56 -1.83
C LEU A 82 3.81 0.32 -1.26
N VAL A 83 4.17 -0.85 -1.78
CA VAL A 83 3.77 -2.13 -1.18
C VAL A 83 4.64 -2.41 0.04
N PRO A 84 4.07 -2.50 1.25
CA PRO A 84 4.84 -2.75 2.45
C PRO A 84 5.23 -4.24 2.53
N ILE A 85 6.50 -4.55 2.24
CA ILE A 85 7.00 -5.93 2.14
C ILE A 85 6.89 -6.68 3.48
N ILE A 86 7.22 -6.02 4.59
CA ILE A 86 7.28 -6.64 5.92
C ILE A 86 5.91 -7.20 6.35
N PRO A 87 4.81 -6.42 6.36
CA PRO A 87 3.51 -6.96 6.72
C PRO A 87 3.02 -8.03 5.73
N LEU A 88 3.38 -7.93 4.45
CA LEU A 88 3.08 -8.96 3.45
C LEU A 88 3.79 -10.29 3.75
N ILE A 89 5.08 -10.26 4.09
CA ILE A 89 5.83 -11.44 4.53
C ILE A 89 5.21 -11.98 5.82
N GLY A 90 4.83 -11.12 6.76
CA GLY A 90 4.12 -11.51 7.98
C GLY A 90 2.82 -12.27 7.69
N SER A 91 1.99 -11.77 6.77
CA SER A 91 0.75 -12.43 6.35
C SER A 91 1.02 -13.78 5.68
N LEU A 92 2.02 -13.86 4.78
CA LEU A 92 2.41 -15.12 4.14
C LEU A 92 2.98 -16.13 5.14
N ALA A 93 3.69 -15.66 6.16
CA ALA A 93 4.25 -16.51 7.20
C ALA A 93 3.16 -17.05 8.13
N LYS A 94 2.15 -16.24 8.46
CA LYS A 94 0.97 -16.68 9.20
C LYS A 94 0.24 -17.80 8.45
N GLU A 95 0.12 -17.63 7.14
CA GLU A 95 -0.41 -18.66 6.24
C GLU A 95 0.63 -19.74 5.88
N LYS A 96 1.77 -19.88 6.57
CA LYS A 96 2.80 -20.92 6.36
C LYS A 96 3.33 -21.06 4.92
N PHE A 97 3.30 -20.00 4.10
CA PHE A 97 3.95 -20.00 2.78
C PHE A 97 5.46 -19.71 2.87
N CYS A 98 5.87 -18.96 3.90
CA CYS A 98 7.25 -18.67 4.22
C CYS A 98 7.47 -18.66 5.74
N ASN A 99 8.73 -18.56 6.18
CA ASN A 99 9.03 -18.23 7.57
C ASN A 99 8.98 -16.71 7.80
N LEU A 100 9.20 -16.29 9.04
CA LEU A 100 9.27 -14.87 9.45
C LEU A 100 10.35 -14.07 8.70
N LEU A 101 11.42 -14.73 8.23
CA LEU A 101 12.49 -14.12 7.44
C LEU A 101 12.15 -14.00 5.94
N GLY A 102 11.03 -14.58 5.50
CA GLY A 102 10.60 -14.62 4.10
C GLY A 102 11.23 -15.75 3.28
N HIS A 103 11.79 -16.77 3.93
CA HIS A 103 12.24 -17.99 3.24
C HIS A 103 11.04 -18.91 2.97
N PRO A 104 10.85 -19.39 1.72
CA PRO A 104 9.68 -20.18 1.35
C PRO A 104 9.70 -21.58 1.95
N ILE A 105 8.51 -22.01 2.41
CA ILE A 105 8.25 -23.31 3.03
C ILE A 105 7.28 -24.09 2.12
N SER A 106 7.46 -25.40 2.04
CA SER A 106 6.51 -26.30 1.36
C SER A 106 5.17 -26.36 2.09
N LYS A 107 4.09 -26.69 1.37
CA LYS A 107 2.73 -26.85 1.90
C LYS A 107 2.30 -28.33 1.91
N PRO A 108 2.77 -29.14 2.88
CA PRO A 108 2.45 -30.58 2.92
C PRO A 108 0.94 -30.83 3.05
N VAL A 109 0.18 -29.92 3.66
CA VAL A 109 -1.28 -30.02 3.76
C VAL A 109 -2.00 -30.02 2.40
N ARG A 110 -1.31 -29.68 1.30
CA ARG A 110 -1.88 -29.64 -0.06
C ARG A 110 -1.37 -30.78 -0.95
N THR A 111 -0.59 -31.72 -0.43
CA THR A 111 -0.01 -32.81 -1.24
C THR A 111 -1.04 -33.88 -1.61
N ASP A 112 -2.21 -33.86 -0.97
CA ASP A 112 -3.40 -34.66 -1.26
C ASP A 112 -4.07 -34.27 -2.59
N LEU A 113 -3.86 -33.04 -3.06
CA LEU A 113 -4.42 -32.53 -4.32
C LEU A 113 -3.63 -32.99 -5.55
N SER A 114 -4.25 -32.96 -6.74
CA SER A 114 -3.56 -33.16 -8.01
C SER A 114 -2.51 -32.06 -8.26
N ASP A 115 -1.48 -32.36 -9.05
CA ASP A 115 -0.41 -31.40 -9.32
C ASP A 115 -0.93 -30.13 -10.01
N SER A 116 -1.90 -30.29 -10.92
CA SER A 116 -2.61 -29.19 -11.58
C SER A 116 -3.38 -28.34 -10.57
N ASP A 117 -4.06 -28.94 -9.60
CA ASP A 117 -4.83 -28.20 -8.59
C ASP A 117 -3.92 -27.44 -7.63
N ILE A 118 -2.77 -28.03 -7.25
CA ILE A 118 -1.74 -27.36 -6.46
C ILE A 118 -1.26 -26.12 -7.22
N MET A 119 -0.85 -26.30 -8.48
CA MET A 119 -0.37 -25.21 -9.32
C MET A 119 -1.41 -24.10 -9.53
N ASP A 120 -2.66 -24.46 -9.84
CA ASP A 120 -3.73 -23.50 -10.08
C ASP A 120 -4.03 -22.66 -8.82
N ARG A 121 -4.10 -23.29 -7.64
CA ARG A 121 -4.29 -22.56 -6.37
C ARG A 121 -3.17 -21.56 -6.10
N PHE A 122 -1.90 -21.94 -6.29
CA PHE A 122 -0.78 -21.01 -6.17
C PHE A 122 -0.81 -19.90 -7.24
N GLY A 123 -1.21 -20.26 -8.46
CA GLY A 123 -1.38 -19.34 -9.58
C GLY A 123 -2.42 -18.26 -9.29
N ARG A 124 -3.61 -18.65 -8.80
CA ARG A 124 -4.69 -17.72 -8.41
C ARG A 124 -4.24 -16.74 -7.34
N ILE A 125 -3.53 -17.19 -6.31
CA ILE A 125 -2.97 -16.31 -5.26
C ILE A 125 -2.01 -15.28 -5.87
N CYS A 126 -1.07 -15.72 -6.72
CA CYS A 126 -0.13 -14.82 -7.39
C CYS A 126 -0.85 -13.80 -8.28
N ARG A 127 -1.90 -14.22 -9.00
CA ARG A 127 -2.69 -13.36 -9.89
C ARG A 127 -3.43 -12.29 -9.09
N ASN A 128 -4.12 -12.69 -8.02
CA ASN A 128 -4.86 -11.78 -7.14
C ASN A 128 -3.95 -10.71 -6.52
N LEU A 129 -2.78 -11.11 -6.00
CA LEU A 129 -1.79 -10.17 -5.47
C LEU A 129 -1.24 -9.22 -6.55
N SER A 130 -1.01 -9.72 -7.76
CA SER A 130 -0.53 -8.90 -8.88
C SER A 130 -1.58 -7.86 -9.31
N HIS A 131 -2.85 -8.25 -9.36
CA HIS A 131 -3.96 -7.36 -9.67
C HIS A 131 -4.12 -6.30 -8.58
N TYR A 132 -4.17 -6.70 -7.31
CA TYR A 132 -4.37 -5.79 -6.19
C TYR A 132 -3.26 -4.73 -6.11
N TYR A 133 -2.01 -5.12 -6.30
CA TYR A 133 -0.84 -4.24 -6.19
C TYR A 133 -0.33 -3.65 -7.51
N SER A 134 -1.12 -3.78 -8.58
CA SER A 134 -0.76 -3.29 -9.93
C SER A 134 -0.50 -1.78 -9.98
N GLY A 135 -1.17 -1.01 -9.12
CA GLY A 135 -1.02 0.45 -8.99
C GLY A 135 0.18 0.92 -8.17
N SER A 136 1.05 0.03 -7.70
CA SER A 136 2.25 0.41 -6.94
C SER A 136 3.33 1.05 -7.84
N SER A 137 3.93 2.15 -7.38
CA SER A 137 5.03 2.80 -8.09
C SER A 137 6.32 1.98 -8.08
N LYS A 138 6.54 1.12 -7.07
CA LYS A 138 7.70 0.23 -6.96
C LYS A 138 7.28 -1.24 -7.05
N LYS A 139 7.82 -1.95 -8.04
CA LYS A 139 7.51 -3.38 -8.32
C LYS A 139 8.46 -4.38 -7.66
N LYS A 140 9.63 -3.96 -7.15
CA LYS A 140 10.65 -4.85 -6.55
C LYS A 140 10.10 -5.72 -5.41
N SER A 141 9.22 -5.15 -4.59
CA SER A 141 8.49 -5.83 -3.52
C SER A 141 7.66 -7.00 -4.04
N LEU A 142 6.87 -6.78 -5.09
CA LEU A 142 6.01 -7.80 -5.69
C LEU A 142 6.80 -8.94 -6.31
N TYR A 143 7.94 -8.66 -6.93
CA TYR A 143 8.81 -9.71 -7.45
C TYR A 143 9.31 -10.65 -6.34
N ARG A 144 9.69 -10.10 -5.18
CA ARG A 144 10.11 -10.91 -4.02
C ARG A 144 8.98 -11.80 -3.52
N ILE A 145 7.77 -11.28 -3.40
CA ILE A 145 6.58 -12.06 -2.98
C ILE A 145 6.24 -13.16 -4.00
N LYS A 146 6.28 -12.84 -5.30
CA LYS A 146 6.05 -13.80 -6.38
C LYS A 146 7.08 -14.93 -6.35
N TYR A 147 8.35 -14.60 -6.06
CA TYR A 147 9.41 -15.57 -5.91
C TYR A 147 9.15 -16.53 -4.74
N ILE A 148 8.78 -16.00 -3.57
CA ILE A 148 8.43 -16.81 -2.39
C ILE A 148 7.31 -17.80 -2.72
N LEU A 149 6.22 -17.33 -3.34
CA LEU A 149 5.08 -18.18 -3.69
C LEU A 149 5.45 -19.26 -4.71
N ARG A 150 6.24 -18.92 -5.73
CA ARG A 150 6.72 -19.89 -6.74
C ARG A 150 7.59 -20.97 -6.13
N LEU A 151 8.55 -20.59 -5.29
CA LEU A 151 9.46 -21.54 -4.67
C LEU A 151 8.76 -22.39 -3.60
N SER A 152 7.77 -21.82 -2.88
CA SER A 152 6.89 -22.58 -1.98
C SER A 152 6.09 -23.63 -2.76
N CYS A 153 5.55 -23.29 -3.92
CA CYS A 153 4.86 -24.23 -4.81
C CYS A 153 5.81 -25.35 -5.27
N ALA A 154 6.98 -25.01 -5.81
CA ALA A 154 7.97 -25.98 -6.28
C ALA A 154 8.41 -26.95 -5.15
N LYS A 155 8.68 -26.44 -3.95
CA LYS A 155 9.00 -27.27 -2.78
C LYS A 155 7.85 -28.16 -2.33
N THR A 156 6.60 -27.78 -2.62
CA THR A 156 5.43 -28.59 -2.29
C THR A 156 5.32 -29.77 -3.26
N LEU A 157 5.48 -29.52 -4.56
CA LEU A 157 5.50 -30.55 -5.59
C LEU A 157 6.67 -31.53 -5.40
N ALA A 158 7.86 -31.00 -5.13
CA ALA A 158 9.07 -31.81 -4.88
C ALA A 158 9.05 -32.62 -3.57
N ARG A 159 8.06 -32.40 -2.68
CA ARG A 159 7.85 -33.24 -1.49
C ARG A 159 6.79 -34.31 -1.72
N LYS A 160 5.96 -34.14 -2.75
CA LYS A 160 4.88 -35.06 -3.08
C LYS A 160 5.41 -36.25 -3.88
N HIS A 161 6.33 -35.97 -4.80
CA HIS A 161 7.09 -36.94 -5.59
C HIS A 161 8.44 -37.20 -4.91
#